data_AF-A0A167KDR9-F1
#
_entry.id   AF-A0A167KDR9-F1
#
_cell.length_a   1.000
_cell.length_b   1.000
_cell.length_c   1.000
_cell.angle_alpha   90.00
_cell.angle_beta   90.00
_cell.angle_gamma   90.00
#
_symmetry.space_group_name_H-M   'P 1'
#
loop_
_entity.id
_entity.type
_entity.pdbx_description
1 polymer ?
#
loop_
_entity_poly.entity_id
_entity_poly.type
_entity_poly.pdbx_seq_one_letter_code
_entity_poly.pdbx_strand_id
1 'polypeptide(L)'
;MALRKSLLATAVLAATVGLTGCGGSSSDNNTVTTPETPATTTPSNKAPTITADSASVIEDTLGAEVTGVVFEDDSDEASALTYTVSDGRFEIVEGKLKLKAFNALNFEQEAEQKVGLTVTATDSAGEKVEQAIEVAITDMEPTAGKNLYAFVNEGNSSVAYSGQTSRHAAMAEAKSLLGKLTTDVSVDDRNTTLTVAEGFILAQDESFHGSAFTFTEGKGVAQTNLGEISSKKTVAGAGGKIAGSDASPMNKEWNNGTSFVGWTEFGTFEKTPNGLVEYYFDLIKKQVETANGGTKIFAEHNEGSVELTKLYVTPEGLDVAQLIQKHLNGAVSLSQGADDYMDELLFSNPEGNTEISPAQNAEVDADKNYTDMEHKWDEAYGYFGAAINYLEYSDDEIAGKGGRPEFENGYNDFDGQNGIDLKSEYNFGNSGNAAKRDRGTKSNANPTDFSAAAQIAFINGRAIINKNVGTNIDQWSAEDQAELKKYRDQALLYWEKSIAATVVHYINDTISHEDGDLKDIAGGAYTAEQFYAVAKHWSEMKGFALNSQFNPHSPVTDEQFKEIHQLMGDAPKLAAADVDAYIADLEKARDIIAQAYNFDADNVANW
;
A
#
# COMPACT_ATOMS: atom_id res chain seq x y z
N MET A 1 -27.34 -19.32 -33.00
CA MET A 1 -26.13 -19.77 -33.72
C MET A 1 -25.01 -18.81 -33.35
N ALA A 2 -23.82 -19.20 -32.88
CA ALA A 2 -23.21 -20.51 -32.77
C ALA A 2 -22.26 -20.51 -31.56
N LEU A 3 -22.32 -21.59 -30.77
CA LEU A 3 -21.39 -21.93 -29.69
C LEU A 3 -20.06 -22.40 -30.29
N ARG A 4 -18.93 -21.88 -29.79
CA ARG A 4 -17.60 -22.45 -30.06
C ARG A 4 -17.36 -23.65 -29.13
N LYS A 5 -17.16 -24.82 -29.73
CA LYS A 5 -16.77 -26.07 -29.07
C LYS A 5 -15.26 -26.27 -29.16
N SER A 6 -14.67 -26.70 -28.05
CA SER A 6 -13.30 -27.21 -27.92
C SER A 6 -13.10 -28.50 -28.72
N LEU A 7 -11.88 -28.73 -29.21
CA LEU A 7 -11.42 -30.03 -29.70
C LEU A 7 -10.05 -30.35 -29.08
N LEU A 8 -10.05 -31.29 -28.14
CA LEU A 8 -8.91 -32.14 -27.82
C LEU A 8 -8.70 -33.13 -28.98
N ALA A 9 -7.46 -33.45 -29.29
CA ALA A 9 -7.12 -34.63 -30.09
C ALA A 9 -5.84 -35.28 -29.55
N THR A 10 -5.99 -36.53 -29.08
CA THR A 10 -4.93 -37.48 -28.76
C THR A 10 -5.31 -38.81 -29.43
N ALA A 11 -4.41 -39.40 -30.20
CA ALA A 11 -4.38 -40.83 -30.61
C ALA A 11 -3.03 -41.07 -31.32
N VAL A 12 -2.03 -41.70 -30.70
CA VAL A 12 -1.80 -43.15 -30.51
C VAL A 12 -2.01 -43.95 -31.82
N LEU A 13 -0.89 -44.31 -32.44
CA LEU A 13 -0.82 -45.22 -33.59
C LEU A 13 0.02 -46.44 -33.19
N ALA A 14 -0.59 -47.61 -33.11
CA ALA A 14 0.11 -48.89 -33.06
C ALA A 14 -0.73 -49.97 -33.75
N ALA A 15 -0.12 -50.61 -34.76
CA ALA A 15 -0.10 -52.06 -34.99
C ALA A 15 -0.12 -52.39 -36.50
N THR A 16 0.88 -53.16 -36.94
CA THR A 16 0.62 -54.39 -37.71
C THR A 16 1.86 -55.29 -37.62
N VAL A 17 1.62 -56.54 -37.20
CA VAL A 17 2.58 -57.63 -37.13
C VAL A 17 2.22 -58.64 -38.21
N GLY A 18 3.26 -59.22 -38.84
CA GLY A 18 3.25 -60.64 -39.18
C GLY A 18 3.52 -60.97 -40.64
N LEU A 19 4.70 -61.53 -40.90
CA LEU A 19 4.84 -62.68 -41.79
C LEU A 19 6.17 -63.40 -41.48
N THR A 20 6.09 -64.68 -41.14
CA THR A 20 7.22 -65.62 -41.05
C THR A 20 7.14 -66.62 -42.21
N GLY A 21 8.29 -67.06 -42.73
CA GLY A 21 8.38 -68.34 -43.43
C GLY A 21 9.38 -68.47 -44.58
N CYS A 22 10.48 -69.16 -44.28
CA CYS A 22 11.20 -70.17 -45.08
C CYS A 22 11.76 -69.88 -46.49
N GLY A 23 13.03 -70.28 -46.69
CA GLY A 23 13.52 -70.78 -47.98
C GLY A 23 14.99 -70.51 -48.24
N GLY A 24 15.86 -71.48 -47.94
CA GLY A 24 17.28 -71.43 -48.33
C GLY A 24 17.49 -71.85 -49.79
N SER A 25 18.60 -71.40 -50.40
CA SER A 25 19.63 -72.23 -51.04
C SER A 25 20.53 -71.42 -51.99
N SER A 26 21.81 -71.82 -52.00
CA SER A 26 22.83 -71.68 -53.07
C SER A 26 23.78 -70.48 -53.12
N SER A 27 25.02 -70.77 -52.68
CA SER A 27 26.31 -70.55 -53.36
C SER A 27 26.58 -69.22 -54.06
N ASP A 28 27.51 -68.40 -53.55
CA ASP A 28 28.91 -68.45 -54.03
C ASP A 28 29.83 -67.49 -53.26
N ASN A 29 31.10 -67.88 -53.28
CA ASN A 29 32.24 -67.44 -52.51
C ASN A 29 32.89 -66.16 -53.09
N ASN A 30 32.93 -65.03 -52.35
CA ASN A 30 34.15 -64.22 -52.16
C ASN A 30 33.97 -62.97 -51.26
N THR A 31 34.98 -62.76 -50.41
CA THR A 31 35.57 -61.49 -49.92
C THR A 31 34.88 -60.57 -48.89
N VAL A 32 35.76 -60.11 -47.98
CA VAL A 32 35.77 -58.95 -47.08
C VAL A 32 35.13 -59.15 -45.69
N THR A 33 35.98 -59.37 -44.69
CA THR A 33 35.68 -59.06 -43.28
C THR A 33 35.59 -57.54 -43.12
N THR A 34 34.37 -57.01 -43.03
CA THR A 34 34.11 -55.67 -42.49
C THR A 34 34.33 -55.70 -40.96
N PRO A 35 35.03 -54.72 -40.36
CA PRO A 35 35.09 -54.60 -38.91
C PRO A 35 33.69 -54.29 -38.36
N GLU A 36 33.29 -54.96 -37.28
CA GLU A 36 32.11 -54.57 -36.51
C GLU A 36 32.26 -53.11 -36.09
N THR A 37 31.30 -52.28 -36.52
CA THR A 37 31.20 -50.89 -36.06
C THR A 37 30.74 -50.94 -34.59
N PRO A 38 31.43 -50.28 -33.64
CA PRO A 38 30.97 -50.22 -32.26
C PRO A 38 29.57 -49.61 -32.22
N ALA A 39 28.63 -50.26 -31.52
CA ALA A 39 27.33 -49.67 -31.25
C ALA A 39 27.55 -48.35 -30.49
N THR A 40 27.24 -47.23 -31.14
CA THR A 40 27.16 -45.91 -30.51
C THR A 40 25.99 -45.94 -29.53
N THR A 41 26.27 -46.16 -28.25
CA THR A 41 25.33 -45.85 -27.18
C THR A 41 25.14 -44.33 -27.17
N THR A 42 23.99 -43.85 -27.61
CA THR A 42 23.58 -42.46 -27.39
C THR A 42 23.66 -42.18 -25.89
N PRO A 43 24.29 -41.08 -25.43
CA PRO A 43 24.32 -40.75 -24.01
C PRO A 43 22.87 -40.70 -23.47
N SER A 44 22.67 -41.28 -22.29
CA SER A 44 21.41 -41.14 -21.55
C SER A 44 21.33 -39.71 -21.04
N ASN A 45 20.17 -39.08 -21.25
CA ASN A 45 19.84 -37.78 -20.68
C ASN A 45 20.09 -37.76 -19.15
N LYS A 46 20.58 -36.65 -18.62
CA LYS A 46 20.78 -36.45 -17.18
C LYS A 46 19.86 -35.34 -16.69
N ALA A 47 19.63 -35.30 -15.39
CA ALA A 47 18.96 -34.14 -14.79
C ALA A 47 19.83 -32.87 -14.92
N PRO A 48 19.19 -31.69 -15.00
CA PRO A 48 19.90 -30.42 -14.97
C PRO A 48 20.78 -30.26 -13.72
N THR A 49 21.72 -29.34 -13.77
CA THR A 49 22.57 -28.95 -12.64
C THR A 49 22.33 -27.49 -12.27
N ILE A 50 22.16 -27.22 -10.98
CA ILE A 50 22.06 -25.87 -10.42
C ILE A 50 23.30 -25.63 -9.56
N THR A 51 24.12 -24.66 -9.93
CA THR A 51 25.28 -24.22 -9.13
C THR A 51 24.94 -22.86 -8.51
N ALA A 52 25.09 -22.75 -7.19
CA ALA A 52 24.86 -21.52 -6.45
C ALA A 52 26.09 -21.20 -5.58
N ASP A 53 27.01 -20.43 -6.14
CA ASP A 53 28.25 -20.00 -5.50
C ASP A 53 28.18 -18.50 -5.20
N SER A 54 28.13 -18.14 -3.92
CA SER A 54 28.03 -16.73 -3.47
C SER A 54 26.81 -16.01 -4.06
N ALA A 55 25.66 -16.68 -4.07
CA ALA A 55 24.43 -16.11 -4.60
C ALA A 55 24.06 -14.83 -3.85
N SER A 56 23.89 -13.73 -4.58
CA SER A 56 23.67 -12.41 -3.96
C SER A 56 22.87 -11.46 -4.82
N VAL A 57 22.19 -10.53 -4.15
CA VAL A 57 21.42 -9.46 -4.76
C VAL A 57 21.63 -8.16 -3.97
N ILE A 58 21.59 -7.03 -4.66
CA ILE A 58 21.66 -5.71 -4.01
C ILE A 58 20.24 -5.32 -3.58
N GLU A 59 20.10 -4.80 -2.38
CA GLU A 59 18.82 -4.33 -1.87
C GLU A 59 18.25 -3.13 -2.67
N ASP A 60 17.00 -2.77 -2.39
CA ASP A 60 16.30 -1.59 -2.96
C ASP A 60 16.26 -1.53 -4.49
N THR A 61 16.62 -2.63 -5.14
CA THR A 61 16.76 -2.71 -6.58
C THR A 61 15.62 -3.53 -7.17
N LEU A 62 14.64 -2.84 -7.76
CA LEU A 62 13.49 -3.49 -8.38
C LEU A 62 13.89 -4.51 -9.44
N GLY A 63 13.41 -5.75 -9.29
CA GLY A 63 13.61 -6.81 -10.27
C GLY A 63 15.08 -7.22 -10.44
N ALA A 64 15.91 -7.02 -9.42
CA ALA A 64 17.33 -7.32 -9.45
C ALA A 64 17.62 -8.78 -9.82
N GLU A 65 18.63 -8.99 -10.66
CA GLU A 65 19.17 -10.31 -10.98
C GLU A 65 19.99 -10.85 -9.80
N VAL A 66 19.78 -12.11 -9.44
CA VAL A 66 20.58 -12.81 -8.44
C VAL A 66 21.86 -13.27 -9.12
N THR A 67 22.99 -12.75 -8.67
CA THR A 67 24.31 -13.18 -9.16
C THR A 67 24.71 -14.51 -8.53
N GLY A 68 25.71 -15.21 -9.08
CA GLY A 68 26.26 -16.43 -8.47
C GLY A 68 25.41 -17.70 -8.64
N VAL A 69 24.31 -17.65 -9.40
CA VAL A 69 23.48 -18.81 -9.74
C VAL A 69 23.61 -19.14 -11.23
N VAL A 70 23.93 -20.40 -11.54
CA VAL A 70 24.10 -20.90 -12.91
C VAL A 70 23.27 -22.17 -13.09
N PHE A 71 22.56 -22.24 -14.22
CA PHE A 71 21.79 -23.40 -14.65
C PHE A 71 22.48 -24.03 -15.87
N GLU A 72 22.74 -25.33 -15.80
CA GLU A 72 23.36 -26.09 -16.88
C GLU A 72 22.58 -27.38 -17.13
N ASP A 73 22.52 -27.83 -18.37
CA ASP A 73 21.92 -29.10 -18.76
C ASP A 73 22.74 -29.73 -19.90
N ASP A 74 22.68 -31.06 -20.06
CA ASP A 74 23.42 -31.76 -21.11
C ASP A 74 22.68 -31.82 -22.46
N SER A 75 21.39 -31.50 -22.47
CA SER A 75 20.51 -31.63 -23.63
C SER A 75 19.84 -30.32 -24.05
N ASP A 76 19.56 -29.43 -23.09
CA ASP A 76 18.79 -28.21 -23.27
C ASP A 76 19.59 -26.95 -22.90
N GLU A 77 19.23 -25.82 -23.50
CA GLU A 77 19.71 -24.50 -23.06
C GLU A 77 18.98 -24.08 -21.77
N ALA A 78 19.61 -23.28 -20.91
CA ALA A 78 19.00 -22.83 -19.65
C ALA A 78 17.66 -22.09 -19.83
N SER A 79 17.45 -21.44 -20.98
CA SER A 79 16.19 -20.76 -21.33
C SER A 79 15.09 -21.72 -21.78
N ALA A 80 15.41 -22.97 -22.09
CA ALA A 80 14.46 -24.02 -22.49
C ALA A 80 14.00 -24.91 -21.32
N LEU A 81 14.71 -24.86 -20.18
CA LEU A 81 14.30 -25.55 -18.95
C LEU A 81 13.01 -24.96 -18.37
N THR A 82 12.23 -25.80 -17.68
CA THR A 82 11.06 -25.37 -16.90
C THR A 82 11.45 -25.23 -15.43
N TYR A 83 11.09 -24.11 -14.81
CA TYR A 83 11.47 -23.79 -13.44
C TYR A 83 10.29 -23.60 -12.49
N THR A 84 10.50 -23.90 -11.22
CA THR A 84 9.69 -23.41 -10.10
C THR A 84 10.57 -22.84 -9.00
N VAL A 85 10.12 -21.78 -8.34
CA VAL A 85 10.82 -21.13 -7.22
C VAL A 85 9.89 -21.09 -6.02
N SER A 86 10.39 -21.45 -4.83
CA SER A 86 9.56 -21.52 -3.61
C SER A 86 9.18 -20.17 -3.03
N ASP A 87 10.01 -19.14 -3.27
CA ASP A 87 9.74 -17.77 -2.84
C ASP A 87 9.10 -17.00 -4.00
N GLY A 88 7.86 -16.57 -3.77
CA GLY A 88 7.03 -15.90 -4.77
C GLY A 88 7.55 -14.55 -5.24
N ARG A 89 8.54 -13.96 -4.55
CA ARG A 89 9.20 -12.73 -4.97
C ARG A 89 10.15 -12.93 -6.15
N PHE A 90 10.59 -14.16 -6.38
CA PHE A 90 11.56 -14.50 -7.42
C PHE A 90 10.91 -15.14 -8.64
N GLU A 91 11.59 -15.03 -9.78
CA GLU A 91 11.28 -15.71 -11.03
C GLU A 91 12.57 -16.08 -11.77
N ILE A 92 12.47 -17.01 -12.71
CA ILE A 92 13.58 -17.33 -13.62
C ILE A 92 13.15 -16.95 -15.02
N VAL A 93 13.85 -15.98 -15.61
CA VAL A 93 13.58 -15.45 -16.94
C VAL A 93 14.84 -15.62 -17.77
N GLU A 94 14.70 -16.27 -18.93
CA GLU A 94 15.84 -16.54 -19.84
C GLU A 94 17.01 -17.26 -19.14
N GLY A 95 16.72 -18.17 -18.21
CA GLY A 95 17.73 -18.92 -17.45
C GLY A 95 18.47 -18.10 -16.39
N LYS A 96 17.91 -16.97 -15.94
CA LYS A 96 18.46 -16.14 -14.87
C LYS A 96 17.49 -16.02 -13.71
N LEU A 97 17.95 -16.35 -12.50
CA LEU A 97 17.19 -16.10 -11.28
C LEU A 97 17.19 -14.60 -10.98
N LYS A 98 16.02 -14.02 -10.77
CA LYS A 98 15.85 -12.60 -10.46
C LYS A 98 14.62 -12.36 -9.59
N LEU A 99 14.56 -11.19 -8.98
CA LEU A 99 13.31 -10.69 -8.40
C LEU A 99 12.33 -10.34 -9.52
N LYS A 100 11.03 -10.47 -9.22
CA LYS A 100 9.97 -9.95 -10.09
C LYS A 100 10.11 -8.45 -10.24
N ALA A 101 9.68 -7.92 -11.39
CA ALA A 101 9.97 -6.55 -11.82
C ALA A 101 9.66 -5.43 -10.82
N PHE A 102 8.80 -5.65 -9.82
CA PHE A 102 8.41 -4.66 -8.80
C PHE A 102 8.67 -5.12 -7.37
N ASN A 103 9.54 -6.11 -7.21
CA ASN A 103 9.99 -6.57 -5.90
C ASN A 103 11.44 -6.12 -5.72
N ALA A 104 11.75 -5.65 -4.52
CA ALA A 104 13.10 -5.48 -4.01
C ALA A 104 13.27 -6.40 -2.80
N LEU A 105 14.51 -6.56 -2.33
CA LEU A 105 14.77 -7.01 -0.97
C LEU A 105 15.27 -5.82 -0.17
N ASN A 106 15.11 -5.90 1.14
CA ASN A 106 15.54 -4.91 2.12
C ASN A 106 16.48 -5.62 3.10
N PHE A 107 17.67 -5.04 3.31
CA PHE A 107 18.72 -5.62 4.12
C PHE A 107 18.37 -5.58 5.62
N GLU A 108 17.76 -4.49 6.07
CA GLU A 108 17.30 -4.27 7.45
C GLU A 108 16.18 -5.21 7.86
N GLN A 109 15.39 -5.69 6.89
CA GLN A 109 14.24 -6.56 7.09
C GLN A 109 14.63 -7.99 7.50
N GLU A 110 15.75 -8.50 7.00
CA GLU A 110 16.17 -9.89 7.17
C GLU A 110 17.28 -10.01 8.22
N ALA A 111 16.98 -10.67 9.35
CA ALA A 111 17.90 -10.75 10.50
C ALA A 111 19.26 -11.41 10.19
N GLU A 112 19.32 -12.30 9.19
CA GLU A 112 20.56 -12.92 8.71
C GLU A 112 21.06 -12.33 7.38
N GLN A 113 20.41 -11.24 6.90
CA GLN A 113 20.74 -10.54 5.65
C GLN A 113 20.74 -11.49 4.44
N LYS A 114 19.82 -12.45 4.48
CA LYS A 114 19.72 -13.54 3.52
C LYS A 114 18.28 -13.98 3.35
N VAL A 115 17.97 -14.45 2.15
CA VAL A 115 16.71 -15.15 1.84
C VAL A 115 17.02 -16.57 1.37
N GLY A 116 16.40 -17.56 1.99
CA GLY A 116 16.47 -18.95 1.56
C GLY A 116 15.34 -19.30 0.59
N LEU A 117 15.68 -19.92 -0.55
CA LEU A 117 14.70 -20.39 -1.52
C LEU A 117 15.08 -21.77 -2.08
N THR A 118 14.11 -22.48 -2.62
CA THR A 118 14.31 -23.73 -3.36
C THR A 118 13.97 -23.51 -4.82
N VAL A 119 14.88 -23.87 -5.72
CA VAL A 119 14.66 -23.88 -7.16
C VAL A 119 14.54 -25.32 -7.65
N THR A 120 13.54 -25.58 -8.47
CA THR A 120 13.43 -26.82 -9.25
C THR A 120 13.65 -26.50 -10.72
N ALA A 121 14.51 -27.27 -11.39
CA ALA A 121 14.70 -27.20 -12.84
C ALA A 121 14.35 -28.56 -13.46
N THR A 122 13.57 -28.55 -14.54
CA THR A 122 13.16 -29.74 -15.29
C THR A 122 13.50 -29.55 -16.76
N ASP A 123 14.19 -30.54 -17.35
CA ASP A 123 14.52 -30.54 -18.77
C ASP A 123 13.34 -31.00 -19.65
N SER A 124 13.52 -30.92 -20.96
CA SER A 124 12.51 -31.33 -21.95
C SER A 124 12.26 -32.85 -21.98
N ALA A 125 13.18 -33.64 -21.43
CA ALA A 125 13.06 -35.09 -21.29
C ALA A 125 12.35 -35.51 -19.99
N GLY A 126 12.12 -34.57 -19.07
CA GLY A 126 11.42 -34.75 -17.80
C GLY A 126 12.30 -35.10 -16.60
N GLU A 127 13.63 -35.09 -16.75
CA GLU A 127 14.54 -35.22 -15.60
C GLU A 127 14.61 -33.89 -14.84
N LYS A 128 14.88 -33.98 -13.54
CA LYS A 128 14.66 -32.86 -12.63
C LYS A 128 15.63 -32.82 -11.46
N VAL A 129 15.97 -31.61 -11.05
CA VAL A 129 16.82 -31.30 -9.90
C VAL A 129 16.14 -30.28 -9.00
N GLU A 130 16.27 -30.45 -7.68
CA GLU A 130 15.86 -29.47 -6.68
C GLU A 130 17.09 -29.02 -5.89
N GLN A 131 17.28 -27.72 -5.76
CA GLN A 131 18.42 -27.12 -5.06
C GLN A 131 17.93 -26.01 -4.12
N ALA A 132 18.34 -26.10 -2.85
CA ALA A 132 18.22 -25.01 -1.91
C ALA A 132 19.34 -23.98 -2.16
N ILE A 133 18.98 -22.70 -2.21
CA ILE A 133 19.86 -21.56 -2.46
C ILE A 133 19.66 -20.55 -1.34
N GLU A 134 20.76 -20.11 -0.73
CA GLU A 134 20.77 -18.91 0.13
C GLU A 134 21.23 -17.72 -0.70
N VAL A 135 20.36 -16.73 -0.85
CA VAL A 135 20.67 -15.47 -1.52
C VAL A 135 21.05 -14.44 -0.46
N ALA A 136 22.31 -14.01 -0.46
CA ALA A 136 22.77 -12.90 0.38
C ALA A 136 22.24 -11.56 -0.13
N ILE A 137 21.81 -10.71 0.80
CA ILE A 137 21.41 -9.34 0.52
C ILE A 137 22.63 -8.46 0.74
N THR A 138 22.97 -7.66 -0.25
CA THR A 138 24.07 -6.70 -0.18
C THR A 138 23.50 -5.33 0.15
N ASP A 139 23.98 -4.80 1.27
CA ASP A 139 23.67 -3.48 1.80
C ASP A 139 24.02 -2.38 0.77
N MET A 140 23.11 -1.42 0.57
CA MET A 140 23.32 -0.23 -0.23
C MET A 140 23.41 1.01 0.66
N GLU A 141 24.60 1.63 0.68
CA GLU A 141 24.78 2.93 1.35
C GLU A 141 23.73 3.98 0.92
N PRO A 142 23.13 4.71 1.88
CA PRO A 142 22.10 5.71 1.60
C PRO A 142 22.57 6.72 0.54
N THR A 143 21.93 6.67 -0.62
CA THR A 143 22.31 7.44 -1.80
C THR A 143 21.12 8.24 -2.32
N ALA A 144 21.29 9.56 -2.37
CA ALA A 144 20.33 10.50 -2.92
C ALA A 144 19.84 10.11 -4.32
N GLY A 145 18.52 9.99 -4.48
CA GLY A 145 17.87 9.65 -5.73
C GLY A 145 17.98 8.17 -6.13
N LYS A 146 18.44 7.29 -5.23
CA LYS A 146 18.45 5.84 -5.41
C LYS A 146 17.63 5.11 -4.35
N ASN A 147 18.08 5.15 -3.10
CA ASN A 147 17.38 4.59 -1.94
C ASN A 147 17.03 5.66 -0.88
N LEU A 148 17.55 6.88 -1.04
CA LEU A 148 17.18 8.05 -0.24
C LEU A 148 16.34 9.03 -1.08
N TYR A 149 15.19 9.48 -0.56
CA TYR A 149 14.38 10.53 -1.17
C TYR A 149 15.03 11.90 -0.92
N ALA A 150 16.13 12.16 -1.64
CA ALA A 150 16.90 13.39 -1.58
C ALA A 150 17.35 13.77 -2.98
N PHE A 151 17.16 15.03 -3.34
CA PHE A 151 17.50 15.58 -4.65
C PHE A 151 18.07 16.98 -4.48
N VAL A 152 18.97 17.36 -5.39
CA VAL A 152 19.63 18.66 -5.35
C VAL A 152 19.64 19.34 -6.70
N ASN A 153 19.51 20.66 -6.70
CA ASN A 153 19.87 21.52 -7.82
C ASN A 153 20.94 22.51 -7.34
N GLU A 154 22.02 22.64 -8.10
CA GLU A 154 23.15 23.54 -7.79
C GLU A 154 23.75 23.36 -6.38
N GLY A 155 23.64 22.15 -5.81
CA GLY A 155 24.15 21.80 -4.47
C GLY A 155 23.22 22.12 -3.30
N ASN A 156 22.03 22.67 -3.56
CA ASN A 156 20.98 22.87 -2.57
C ASN A 156 19.89 21.80 -2.71
N SER A 157 19.24 21.41 -1.61
CA SER A 157 18.09 20.51 -1.68
C SER A 157 16.99 21.11 -2.57
N SER A 158 16.48 20.29 -3.49
CA SER A 158 15.34 20.63 -4.36
C SER A 158 14.04 19.98 -3.89
N VAL A 159 14.04 19.36 -2.70
CA VAL A 159 12.87 18.67 -2.13
C VAL A 159 12.05 19.63 -1.27
N ALA A 160 10.75 19.75 -1.54
CA ALA A 160 9.86 20.61 -0.76
C ALA A 160 8.42 20.10 -0.65
N TYR A 161 7.98 19.83 0.59
CA TYR A 161 6.60 19.41 0.89
C TYR A 161 6.16 19.71 2.34
N SER A 162 6.73 20.73 2.98
CA SER A 162 6.41 21.04 4.39
C SER A 162 4.93 21.33 4.63
N GLY A 163 4.19 21.77 3.61
CA GLY A 163 2.76 21.99 3.72
C GLY A 163 1.96 20.69 3.89
N GLN A 164 2.43 19.60 3.28
CA GLN A 164 1.88 18.26 3.42
C GLN A 164 2.17 17.71 4.82
N THR A 165 3.40 17.85 5.30
CA THR A 165 3.79 17.53 6.69
C THR A 165 2.91 18.27 7.70
N SER A 166 2.64 19.56 7.50
CA SER A 166 1.79 20.35 8.39
C SER A 166 0.36 19.81 8.47
N ARG A 167 -0.22 19.34 7.34
CA ARG A 167 -1.53 18.70 7.34
C ARG A 167 -1.52 17.33 8.03
N HIS A 168 -0.48 16.52 7.81
CA HIS A 168 -0.29 15.26 8.54
C HIS A 168 -0.21 15.49 10.05
N ALA A 169 0.56 16.48 10.50
CA ALA A 169 0.67 16.85 11.91
C ALA A 169 -0.67 17.34 12.48
N ALA A 170 -1.43 18.15 11.73
CA ALA A 170 -2.75 18.59 12.14
C ALA A 170 -3.75 17.42 12.29
N MET A 171 -3.75 16.47 11.35
CA MET A 171 -4.57 15.26 11.41
C MET A 171 -4.17 14.35 12.58
N ALA A 172 -2.86 14.18 12.82
CA ALA A 172 -2.33 13.41 13.93
C ALA A 172 -2.69 14.03 15.29
N GLU A 173 -2.59 15.36 15.39
CA GLU A 173 -2.95 16.09 16.61
C GLU A 173 -4.46 16.01 16.88
N ALA A 174 -5.30 16.25 15.87
CA ALA A 174 -6.74 16.10 16.02
C ALA A 174 -7.11 14.68 16.49
N LYS A 175 -6.50 13.63 15.93
CA LYS A 175 -6.72 12.25 16.37
C LYS A 175 -6.30 12.04 17.83
N SER A 176 -5.13 12.56 18.23
CA SER A 176 -4.63 12.50 19.60
C SER A 176 -5.60 13.15 20.58
N LEU A 177 -6.10 14.35 20.25
CA LEU A 177 -7.05 15.09 21.07
C LEU A 177 -8.41 14.39 21.17
N LEU A 178 -8.98 13.94 20.04
CA LEU A 178 -10.25 13.21 20.04
C LEU A 178 -10.19 11.96 20.93
N GLY A 179 -9.05 11.25 20.96
CA GLY A 179 -8.83 10.10 21.82
C GLY A 179 -8.90 10.40 23.34
N LYS A 180 -8.77 11.67 23.75
CA LYS A 180 -8.87 12.12 25.15
C LYS A 180 -10.30 12.45 25.59
N LEU A 181 -11.25 12.47 24.67
CA LEU A 181 -12.66 12.78 24.98
C LEU A 181 -13.32 11.61 25.72
N THR A 182 -13.31 11.70 27.05
CA THR A 182 -13.88 10.68 27.95
C THR A 182 -14.79 11.28 29.02
N THR A 183 -15.56 10.42 29.70
CA THR A 183 -16.38 10.81 30.86
C THR A 183 -15.55 11.14 32.12
N ASP A 184 -14.25 10.85 32.13
CA ASP A 184 -13.40 11.02 33.32
C ASP A 184 -12.69 12.39 33.37
N VAL A 185 -12.69 13.10 32.24
CA VAL A 185 -12.17 14.49 32.16
C VAL A 185 -13.27 15.51 32.46
N SER A 186 -12.88 16.73 32.84
CA SER A 186 -13.82 17.79 33.20
C SER A 186 -14.66 18.27 32.00
N VAL A 187 -15.82 18.87 32.26
CA VAL A 187 -16.67 19.45 31.21
C VAL A 187 -15.92 20.51 30.39
N ASP A 188 -15.12 21.35 31.06
CA ASP A 188 -14.31 22.37 30.40
C ASP A 188 -13.25 21.72 29.50
N ASP A 189 -12.55 20.70 29.99
CA ASP A 189 -11.53 19.98 29.21
C ASP A 189 -12.13 19.30 27.98
N ARG A 190 -13.33 18.69 28.09
CA ARG A 190 -14.02 18.09 26.93
C ARG A 190 -14.33 19.14 25.87
N ASN A 191 -14.91 20.26 26.28
CA ASN A 191 -15.32 21.32 25.36
C ASN A 191 -14.09 21.96 24.68
N THR A 192 -13.03 22.23 25.45
CA THR A 192 -11.77 22.75 24.90
C THR A 192 -11.12 21.74 23.96
N THR A 193 -11.01 20.47 24.36
CA THR A 193 -10.39 19.43 23.54
C THR A 193 -11.13 19.26 22.22
N LEU A 194 -12.47 19.20 22.24
CA LEU A 194 -13.29 19.07 21.04
C LEU A 194 -13.15 20.28 20.12
N THR A 195 -13.22 21.49 20.69
CA THR A 195 -13.05 22.74 19.92
C THR A 195 -11.68 22.80 19.25
N VAL A 196 -10.62 22.42 19.98
CA VAL A 196 -9.25 22.42 19.44
C VAL A 196 -9.08 21.34 18.38
N ALA A 197 -9.57 20.13 18.60
CA ALA A 197 -9.50 19.04 17.62
C ALA A 197 -10.22 19.40 16.31
N GLU A 198 -11.41 20.00 16.40
CA GLU A 198 -12.15 20.51 15.24
C GLU A 198 -11.40 21.66 14.55
N GLY A 199 -10.80 22.57 15.32
CA GLY A 199 -9.99 23.67 14.83
C GLY A 199 -8.78 23.25 14.02
N PHE A 200 -8.09 22.16 14.40
CA PHE A 200 -6.99 21.60 13.61
C PHE A 200 -7.43 21.10 12.23
N ILE A 201 -8.72 20.74 12.05
CA ILE A 201 -9.24 20.13 10.83
C ILE A 201 -10.03 21.12 9.95
N LEU A 202 -11.12 21.69 10.46
CA LEU A 202 -12.12 22.44 9.67
C LEU A 202 -11.88 23.96 9.65
N ALA A 203 -11.24 24.49 10.68
CA ALA A 203 -11.16 25.93 10.92
C ALA A 203 -9.78 26.33 11.45
N GLN A 204 -8.72 25.83 10.80
CA GLN A 204 -7.35 26.14 11.21
C GLN A 204 -7.08 27.63 10.99
N ASP A 205 -7.41 28.47 11.97
CA ASP A 205 -6.97 29.85 12.04
C ASP A 205 -5.56 29.94 12.64
N GLU A 206 -4.98 31.14 12.65
CA GLU A 206 -3.60 31.35 13.10
C GLU A 206 -3.38 30.99 14.58
N SER A 207 -4.44 30.88 15.40
CA SER A 207 -4.32 30.55 16.82
C SER A 207 -3.87 29.11 17.06
N PHE A 208 -4.20 28.19 16.15
CA PHE A 208 -3.74 26.79 16.23
C PHE A 208 -2.28 26.61 15.80
N HIS A 209 -1.72 27.60 15.11
CA HIS A 209 -0.37 27.50 14.55
C HIS A 209 0.71 27.38 15.63
N GLY A 210 0.52 28.04 16.78
CA GLY A 210 1.42 27.97 17.94
C GLY A 210 0.98 26.97 19.02
N SER A 211 -0.06 26.17 18.78
CA SER A 211 -0.52 25.16 19.75
C SER A 211 0.42 23.96 19.76
N ALA A 212 0.87 23.57 20.95
CA ALA A 212 1.80 22.46 21.11
C ALA A 212 1.16 21.11 20.73
N PHE A 213 1.92 20.28 20.02
CA PHE A 213 1.53 18.93 19.68
C PHE A 213 1.56 18.03 20.91
N THR A 214 0.52 17.22 21.04
CA THR A 214 0.44 16.15 22.02
C THR A 214 0.80 14.79 21.41
N PHE A 215 0.66 14.61 20.09
CA PHE A 215 1.03 13.35 19.43
C PHE A 215 2.56 13.08 19.39
N THR A 216 3.38 14.09 19.66
CA THR A 216 4.84 14.02 19.70
C THR A 216 5.44 14.18 21.10
N GLU A 217 4.60 14.22 22.14
CA GLU A 217 5.07 14.38 23.52
C GLU A 217 6.08 13.29 23.89
N GLY A 218 7.25 13.70 24.39
CA GLY A 218 8.31 12.78 24.80
C GLY A 218 9.14 12.16 23.66
N LYS A 219 8.89 12.49 22.39
CA LYS A 219 9.58 11.89 21.23
C LYS A 219 10.88 12.59 20.81
N GLY A 220 11.17 13.77 21.36
CA GLY A 220 12.38 14.53 20.99
C GLY A 220 12.36 15.08 19.56
N VAL A 221 11.20 15.54 19.09
CA VAL A 221 11.02 16.11 17.76
C VAL A 221 11.53 17.55 17.66
N ALA A 222 12.02 17.94 16.48
CA ALA A 222 12.49 19.28 16.20
C ALA A 222 11.34 20.32 16.11
N GLN A 223 10.16 19.92 15.63
CA GLN A 223 8.97 20.78 15.56
C GLN A 223 7.90 20.33 16.55
N THR A 224 7.44 21.28 17.37
CA THR A 224 6.50 21.09 18.47
C THR A 224 5.13 21.72 18.20
N ASN A 225 4.98 22.48 17.12
CA ASN A 225 3.73 23.08 16.67
C ASN A 225 3.73 23.28 15.14
N LEU A 226 2.58 23.59 14.55
CA LEU A 226 2.44 23.74 13.10
C LEU A 226 3.26 24.89 12.52
N GLY A 227 3.43 25.97 13.29
CA GLY A 227 4.17 27.16 12.87
C GLY A 227 5.68 26.94 12.72
N GLU A 228 6.20 25.88 13.34
CA GLU A 228 7.58 25.43 13.18
C GLU A 228 7.76 24.54 11.93
N ILE A 229 6.67 24.02 11.34
CA ILE A 229 6.70 23.17 10.15
C ILE A 229 6.55 24.01 8.88
N SER A 230 5.51 24.85 8.80
CA SER A 230 5.21 25.62 7.60
C SER A 230 4.45 26.92 7.91
N SER A 231 4.14 27.71 6.87
CA SER A 231 3.04 28.68 6.96
C SER A 231 1.69 27.96 7.13
N LYS A 232 0.62 28.67 7.50
CA LYS A 232 -0.72 28.09 7.71
C LYS A 232 -1.16 27.17 6.55
N LYS A 233 -1.58 25.94 6.87
CA LYS A 233 -2.10 24.95 5.91
C LYS A 233 -3.35 24.27 6.43
N THR A 234 -4.49 24.66 5.87
CA THR A 234 -5.79 24.10 6.21
C THR A 234 -5.95 22.67 5.66
N VAL A 235 -6.51 21.77 6.48
CA VAL A 235 -6.82 20.38 6.12
C VAL A 235 -8.15 20.31 5.36
N ALA A 236 -9.25 20.69 6.01
CA ALA A 236 -10.61 20.66 5.48
C ALA A 236 -11.34 22.00 5.74
N GLY A 237 -12.55 22.15 5.22
CA GLY A 237 -13.30 23.41 5.25
C GLY A 237 -12.82 24.41 4.18
N ALA A 238 -13.25 25.67 4.32
CA ALA A 238 -12.97 26.70 3.31
C ALA A 238 -11.45 26.93 3.12
N GLY A 239 -10.98 26.72 1.89
CA GLY A 239 -9.55 26.82 1.55
C GLY A 239 -8.69 25.67 2.07
N GLY A 240 -9.31 24.58 2.54
CA GLY A 240 -8.67 23.31 2.84
C GLY A 240 -8.24 22.55 1.58
N LYS A 241 -7.54 21.43 1.78
CA LYS A 241 -7.11 20.52 0.72
C LYS A 241 -7.91 19.23 0.65
N ILE A 242 -9.02 19.16 1.39
CA ILE A 242 -9.99 18.08 1.23
C ILE A 242 -10.65 18.18 -0.15
N ALA A 243 -10.87 17.03 -0.77
CA ALA A 243 -11.50 16.89 -2.09
C ALA A 243 -12.73 17.79 -2.23
N GLY A 244 -12.69 18.67 -3.24
CA GLY A 244 -13.72 19.66 -3.55
C GLY A 244 -13.56 21.03 -2.89
N SER A 245 -12.59 21.24 -1.99
CA SER A 245 -12.44 22.52 -1.25
C SER A 245 -11.39 23.47 -1.82
N ASP A 246 -10.46 22.99 -2.64
CA ASP A 246 -9.51 23.83 -3.37
C ASP A 246 -9.99 24.10 -4.81
N ALA A 247 -9.47 25.17 -5.39
CA ALA A 247 -9.77 25.55 -6.78
C ALA A 247 -9.01 24.70 -7.81
N SER A 248 -8.28 23.68 -7.33
CA SER A 248 -7.58 22.74 -8.19
C SER A 248 -8.58 21.94 -9.02
N PRO A 249 -8.21 21.60 -10.26
CA PRO A 249 -9.00 20.70 -11.07
C PRO A 249 -8.92 19.31 -10.45
N MET A 250 -10.08 18.69 -10.32
CA MET A 250 -10.23 17.33 -9.82
C MET A 250 -11.00 16.54 -10.86
N ASN A 251 -10.70 15.25 -11.00
CA ASN A 251 -11.40 14.37 -11.93
C ASN A 251 -12.93 14.34 -11.69
N LYS A 252 -13.35 14.57 -10.44
CA LYS A 252 -14.76 14.59 -10.02
C LYS A 252 -15.16 15.95 -9.45
N GLU A 253 -16.36 16.41 -9.79
CA GLU A 253 -17.01 17.54 -9.13
C GLU A 253 -17.58 17.08 -7.78
N TRP A 254 -16.81 17.27 -6.70
CA TRP A 254 -17.18 16.75 -5.37
C TRP A 254 -18.36 17.46 -4.69
N ASN A 255 -18.65 18.70 -5.07
CA ASN A 255 -19.65 19.55 -4.41
C ASN A 255 -21.05 19.51 -5.06
N ASN A 256 -21.33 18.54 -5.94
CA ASN A 256 -22.63 18.42 -6.62
C ASN A 256 -23.66 17.55 -5.87
N GLY A 257 -23.29 17.01 -4.70
CA GLY A 257 -24.15 16.15 -3.87
C GLY A 257 -24.39 14.73 -4.42
N THR A 258 -23.75 14.36 -5.53
CA THR A 258 -23.93 13.05 -6.19
C THR A 258 -22.63 12.29 -6.39
N SER A 259 -21.50 12.97 -6.57
CA SER A 259 -20.19 12.35 -6.83
C SER A 259 -19.64 11.58 -5.64
N PHE A 260 -19.85 12.08 -4.41
CA PHE A 260 -19.43 11.36 -3.21
C PHE A 260 -20.39 10.21 -2.91
N VAL A 261 -19.86 8.99 -2.89
CA VAL A 261 -20.65 7.77 -2.65
C VAL A 261 -20.00 6.92 -1.55
N GLY A 262 -20.75 5.94 -1.06
CA GLY A 262 -20.28 5.05 0.00
C GLY A 262 -20.69 5.46 1.42
N TRP A 263 -21.37 6.61 1.60
CA TRP A 263 -22.03 7.01 2.85
C TRP A 263 -23.38 7.66 2.55
N THR A 264 -24.39 7.46 3.40
CA THR A 264 -25.78 7.90 3.16
C THR A 264 -26.27 9.00 4.11
N GLU A 265 -25.93 8.96 5.39
CA GLU A 265 -26.44 9.91 6.40
C GLU A 265 -25.48 11.09 6.62
N PHE A 266 -25.98 12.33 6.50
CA PHE A 266 -25.16 13.54 6.66
C PHE A 266 -25.77 14.53 7.66
N GLY A 267 -26.88 14.19 8.33
CA GLY A 267 -27.62 15.12 9.15
C GLY A 267 -28.05 16.36 8.33
N THR A 268 -27.55 17.53 8.71
CA THR A 268 -27.81 18.80 8.02
C THR A 268 -26.69 19.23 7.06
N PHE A 269 -25.60 18.45 6.96
CA PHE A 269 -24.44 18.78 6.16
C PHE A 269 -24.60 18.32 4.71
N GLU A 270 -23.81 18.90 3.81
CA GLU A 270 -23.85 18.55 2.40
C GLU A 270 -23.24 17.17 2.15
N LYS A 271 -23.74 16.46 1.13
CA LYS A 271 -23.22 15.16 0.72
C LYS A 271 -21.91 15.32 -0.07
N THR A 272 -20.85 15.70 0.63
CA THR A 272 -19.51 15.97 0.09
C THR A 272 -18.45 15.35 0.99
N PRO A 273 -17.19 15.22 0.52
CA PRO A 273 -16.09 14.77 1.37
C PRO A 273 -15.92 15.62 2.63
N ASN A 274 -16.09 16.95 2.52
CA ASN A 274 -16.06 17.87 3.67
C ASN A 274 -17.26 17.70 4.60
N GLY A 275 -18.48 17.62 4.04
CA GLY A 275 -19.69 17.50 4.85
C GLY A 275 -19.73 16.21 5.67
N LEU A 276 -19.03 15.15 5.24
CA LEU A 276 -18.88 13.94 6.05
C LEU A 276 -18.03 14.18 7.31
N VAL A 277 -16.97 14.98 7.20
CA VAL A 277 -16.14 15.36 8.36
C VAL A 277 -16.94 16.22 9.33
N GLU A 278 -17.72 17.18 8.83
CA GLU A 278 -18.60 18.02 9.65
C GLU A 278 -19.66 17.18 10.38
N TYR A 279 -20.27 16.22 9.68
CA TYR A 279 -21.20 15.26 10.25
C TYR A 279 -20.56 14.42 11.37
N TYR A 280 -19.33 13.93 11.17
CA TYR A 280 -18.60 13.20 12.21
C TYR A 280 -18.32 14.04 13.45
N PHE A 281 -17.89 15.30 13.29
CA PHE A 281 -17.74 16.19 14.45
C PHE A 281 -19.08 16.46 15.16
N ASP A 282 -20.18 16.57 14.42
CA ASP A 282 -21.53 16.72 15.00
C ASP A 282 -21.96 15.49 15.82
N LEU A 283 -21.62 14.28 15.39
CA LEU A 283 -21.84 13.06 16.19
C LEU A 283 -21.11 13.12 17.54
N ILE A 284 -19.83 13.52 17.53
CA ILE A 284 -19.04 13.66 18.76
C ILE A 284 -19.59 14.79 19.66
N LYS A 285 -19.98 15.93 19.06
CA LYS A 285 -20.60 17.05 19.79
C LYS A 285 -21.84 16.60 20.56
N LYS A 286 -22.74 15.85 19.92
CA LYS A 286 -23.96 15.33 20.56
C LYS A 286 -23.65 14.40 21.75
N GLN A 287 -22.64 13.54 21.63
CA GLN A 287 -22.18 12.68 22.73
C GLN A 287 -21.61 13.52 23.89
N VAL A 288 -20.77 14.51 23.59
CA VAL A 288 -20.18 15.41 24.59
C VAL A 288 -21.25 16.25 25.29
N GLU A 289 -22.22 16.81 24.56
CA GLU A 289 -23.35 17.56 25.13
C GLU A 289 -24.19 16.70 26.09
N THR A 290 -24.50 15.46 25.69
CA THR A 290 -25.23 14.50 26.52
C THR A 290 -24.49 14.21 27.82
N ALA A 291 -23.19 13.92 27.74
CA ALA A 291 -22.35 13.66 28.90
C ALA A 291 -22.18 14.90 29.80
N ASN A 292 -22.07 16.10 29.22
CA ASN A 292 -22.00 17.37 29.94
C ASN A 292 -23.29 17.70 30.69
N GLY A 293 -24.44 17.25 30.17
CA GLY A 293 -25.73 17.29 30.85
C GLY A 293 -25.86 16.30 32.01
N GLY A 294 -24.84 15.48 32.28
CA GLY A 294 -24.83 14.46 33.33
C GLY A 294 -25.58 13.18 32.96
N THR A 295 -25.96 13.02 31.68
CA THR A 295 -26.62 11.81 31.18
C THR A 295 -25.58 10.78 30.79
N LYS A 296 -25.71 9.57 31.32
CA LYS A 296 -24.87 8.43 30.93
C LYS A 296 -25.30 7.90 29.56
N ILE A 297 -24.33 7.48 28.76
CA ILE A 297 -24.54 6.96 27.41
C ILE A 297 -24.30 5.45 27.47
N PHE A 298 -25.15 4.67 26.80
CA PHE A 298 -25.06 3.21 26.78
C PHE A 298 -25.08 2.69 25.34
N ALA A 299 -24.34 1.61 25.09
CA ALA A 299 -24.55 0.76 23.93
C ALA A 299 -25.42 -0.43 24.34
N GLU A 300 -26.64 -0.45 23.84
CA GLU A 300 -27.65 -1.45 24.17
C GLU A 300 -27.97 -2.31 22.95
N HIS A 301 -27.38 -3.50 22.90
CA HIS A 301 -27.55 -4.45 21.80
C HIS A 301 -27.87 -5.83 22.34
N ASN A 302 -28.90 -6.45 21.77
CA ASN A 302 -29.38 -7.77 22.20
C ASN A 302 -29.75 -7.74 23.70
N GLU A 303 -29.15 -8.61 24.52
CA GLU A 303 -29.34 -8.61 25.98
C GLU A 303 -28.24 -7.80 26.72
N GLY A 304 -27.28 -7.25 25.98
CA GLY A 304 -26.15 -6.49 26.53
C GLY A 304 -26.45 -5.01 26.70
N SER A 305 -25.93 -4.43 27.77
CA SER A 305 -25.96 -2.98 28.03
C SER A 305 -24.65 -2.58 28.70
N VAL A 306 -23.86 -1.75 28.03
CA VAL A 306 -22.56 -1.28 28.52
C VAL A 306 -22.51 0.25 28.52
N GLU A 307 -22.02 0.83 29.61
CA GLU A 307 -21.82 2.28 29.71
C GLU A 307 -20.64 2.72 28.84
N LEU A 308 -20.85 3.73 28.00
CA LEU A 308 -19.81 4.31 27.16
C LEU A 308 -19.13 5.49 27.88
N THR A 309 -17.86 5.30 28.15
CA THR A 309 -16.94 6.30 28.73
C THR A 309 -16.09 7.01 27.66
N LYS A 310 -15.90 6.41 26.48
CA LYS A 310 -15.22 7.01 25.33
C LYS A 310 -16.24 7.79 24.50
N LEU A 311 -16.22 9.12 24.59
CA LEU A 311 -17.25 9.99 23.98
C LEU A 311 -17.13 10.12 22.46
N TYR A 312 -16.03 9.65 21.88
CA TYR A 312 -15.85 9.54 20.43
C TYR A 312 -16.38 8.21 19.86
N VAL A 313 -16.94 7.33 20.70
CA VAL A 313 -17.64 6.10 20.26
C VAL A 313 -19.14 6.28 20.41
N THR A 314 -19.92 5.98 19.36
CA THR A 314 -21.38 6.06 19.39
C THR A 314 -22.04 4.75 19.83
N PRO A 315 -23.29 4.78 20.34
CA PRO A 315 -24.06 3.57 20.65
C PRO A 315 -24.24 2.62 19.47
N GLU A 316 -24.21 3.12 18.24
CA GLU A 316 -24.33 2.34 17.00
C GLU A 316 -23.04 1.59 16.63
N GLY A 317 -21.95 1.78 17.37
CA GLY A 317 -20.67 1.11 17.12
C GLY A 317 -19.77 1.87 16.15
N LEU A 318 -19.82 3.20 16.16
CA LEU A 318 -18.91 4.05 15.37
C LEU A 318 -17.82 4.62 16.27
N ASP A 319 -16.55 4.29 16.05
CA ASP A 319 -15.40 5.06 16.54
C ASP A 319 -15.16 6.22 15.57
N VAL A 320 -15.80 7.35 15.88
CA VAL A 320 -15.84 8.52 15.01
C VAL A 320 -14.47 9.17 14.87
N ALA A 321 -13.61 9.03 15.88
CA ALA A 321 -12.24 9.50 15.80
C ALA A 321 -11.44 8.69 14.76
N GLN A 322 -11.71 7.39 14.57
CA GLN A 322 -11.10 6.61 13.48
C GLN A 322 -11.67 7.04 12.12
N LEU A 323 -13.00 7.16 12.01
CA LEU A 323 -13.65 7.57 10.76
C LEU A 323 -13.11 8.90 10.23
N ILE A 324 -12.97 9.93 11.09
CA ILE A 324 -12.40 11.23 10.71
C ILE A 324 -10.98 11.04 10.16
N GLN A 325 -10.09 10.37 10.89
CA GLN A 325 -8.69 10.26 10.47
C GLN A 325 -8.54 9.45 9.17
N LYS A 326 -9.22 8.30 9.05
CA LYS A 326 -9.04 7.42 7.89
C LYS A 326 -9.67 8.01 6.62
N HIS A 327 -10.82 8.67 6.77
CA HIS A 327 -11.44 9.42 5.68
C HIS A 327 -10.54 10.56 5.22
N LEU A 328 -9.93 11.33 6.12
CA LEU A 328 -9.00 12.40 5.74
C LEU A 328 -7.71 11.87 5.07
N ASN A 329 -7.22 10.69 5.46
CA ASN A 329 -6.12 10.03 4.74
C ASN A 329 -6.46 9.73 3.27
N GLY A 330 -7.73 9.56 2.92
CA GLY A 330 -8.20 9.44 1.55
C GLY A 330 -8.54 10.78 0.93
N ALA A 331 -9.51 11.48 1.52
CA ALA A 331 -10.10 12.70 1.01
C ALA A 331 -9.15 13.90 0.97
N VAL A 332 -8.06 13.88 1.75
CA VAL A 332 -6.98 14.87 1.68
C VAL A 332 -5.74 14.21 1.07
N SER A 333 -5.11 13.26 1.76
CA SER A 333 -3.78 12.80 1.37
C SER A 333 -3.78 12.06 0.03
N LEU A 334 -4.60 11.01 -0.12
CA LEU A 334 -4.66 10.27 -1.39
C LEU A 334 -5.25 11.13 -2.52
N SER A 335 -6.33 11.88 -2.27
CA SER A 335 -6.95 12.75 -3.28
C SER A 335 -5.95 13.76 -3.83
N GLN A 336 -5.22 14.44 -2.95
CA GLN A 336 -4.24 15.42 -3.39
C GLN A 336 -3.06 14.74 -4.08
N GLY A 337 -2.52 13.66 -3.51
CA GLY A 337 -1.41 12.94 -4.12
C GLY A 337 -1.74 12.38 -5.51
N ALA A 338 -2.89 11.74 -5.66
CA ALA A 338 -3.29 11.01 -6.87
C ALA A 338 -3.96 11.88 -7.93
N ASP A 339 -4.99 12.65 -7.57
CA ASP A 339 -5.84 13.40 -8.50
C ASP A 339 -5.22 14.78 -8.84
N ASP A 340 -4.71 15.50 -7.83
CA ASP A 340 -4.13 16.84 -8.01
C ASP A 340 -2.67 16.74 -8.50
N TYR A 341 -1.77 16.25 -7.66
CA TYR A 341 -0.32 16.38 -7.86
C TYR A 341 0.32 15.38 -8.82
N MET A 342 -0.28 14.20 -9.03
CA MET A 342 0.26 13.17 -9.92
C MET A 342 -0.55 12.99 -11.22
N ASP A 343 -1.68 13.68 -11.38
CA ASP A 343 -2.46 13.65 -12.61
C ASP A 343 -2.61 15.07 -13.17
N GLU A 344 -3.60 15.82 -12.67
CA GLU A 344 -4.05 17.09 -13.26
C GLU A 344 -3.03 18.23 -13.21
N LEU A 345 -2.11 18.23 -12.25
CA LEU A 345 -1.05 19.26 -12.18
C LEU A 345 0.25 18.81 -12.85
N LEU A 346 0.44 17.52 -13.14
CA LEU A 346 1.73 16.98 -13.56
C LEU A 346 1.83 16.70 -15.07
N PHE A 347 0.82 16.05 -15.66
CA PHE A 347 0.95 15.52 -17.03
C PHE A 347 0.06 16.20 -18.07
N SER A 348 -1.06 16.78 -17.66
CA SER A 348 -2.05 17.31 -18.58
C SER A 348 -2.66 18.59 -18.04
N ASN A 349 -3.20 19.40 -18.95
CA ASN A 349 -4.28 20.26 -18.55
C ASN A 349 -5.51 19.38 -18.28
N PRO A 350 -6.30 19.67 -17.26
CA PRO A 350 -7.63 19.07 -17.10
C PRO A 350 -8.40 19.20 -18.39
N GLU A 351 -9.07 18.12 -18.84
CA GLU A 351 -9.72 18.09 -20.15
C GLU A 351 -10.59 19.34 -20.37
N GLY A 352 -10.11 20.25 -21.23
CA GLY A 352 -10.82 21.48 -21.58
C GLY A 352 -10.52 22.71 -20.71
N ASN A 353 -9.71 22.61 -19.66
CA ASN A 353 -9.26 23.76 -18.86
C ASN A 353 -7.97 24.36 -19.44
N THR A 354 -8.10 25.48 -20.15
CA THR A 354 -6.95 26.23 -20.70
C THR A 354 -6.33 27.23 -19.71
N GLU A 355 -6.89 27.38 -18.50
CA GLU A 355 -6.39 28.31 -17.47
C GLU A 355 -5.33 27.68 -16.56
N ILE A 356 -5.23 26.35 -16.57
CA ILE A 356 -4.21 25.60 -15.82
C ILE A 356 -3.20 25.09 -16.84
N SER A 357 -1.92 25.31 -16.59
CA SER A 357 -0.84 24.77 -17.42
C SER A 357 -0.23 23.57 -16.70
N PRO A 358 0.28 22.55 -17.42
CA PRO A 358 0.96 21.43 -16.78
C PRO A 358 2.23 21.95 -16.10
N ALA A 359 2.70 21.23 -15.08
CA ALA A 359 3.92 21.62 -14.40
C ALA A 359 5.11 21.73 -15.34
N GLN A 360 5.90 22.79 -15.16
CA GLN A 360 7.06 23.10 -16.00
C GLN A 360 8.34 22.55 -15.38
N ASN A 361 9.25 22.03 -16.22
CA ASN A 361 10.56 21.52 -15.79
C ASN A 361 11.74 22.24 -16.46
N ALA A 362 11.45 23.27 -17.27
CA ALA A 362 12.47 24.02 -18.01
C ALA A 362 13.29 24.99 -17.15
N GLU A 363 12.75 25.49 -16.04
CA GLU A 363 13.41 26.50 -15.22
C GLU A 363 13.39 26.10 -13.74
N VAL A 364 14.55 26.23 -13.08
CA VAL A 364 14.69 26.12 -11.63
C VAL A 364 14.41 27.49 -11.02
N ASP A 365 13.46 27.56 -10.09
CA ASP A 365 13.19 28.78 -9.33
C ASP A 365 14.40 29.06 -8.41
N ALA A 366 15.09 30.18 -8.66
CA ALA A 366 16.35 30.50 -7.98
C ALA A 366 16.22 30.70 -6.46
N ASP A 367 15.02 31.07 -5.98
CA ASP A 367 14.78 31.25 -4.54
C ASP A 367 14.38 29.94 -3.85
N LYS A 368 13.98 28.93 -4.63
CA LYS A 368 13.43 27.66 -4.12
C LYS A 368 14.30 26.43 -4.42
N ASN A 369 15.19 26.53 -5.39
CA ASN A 369 16.07 25.46 -5.89
C ASN A 369 15.34 24.27 -6.53
N TYR A 370 14.10 24.42 -6.99
CA TYR A 370 13.37 23.37 -7.70
C TYR A 370 12.60 23.90 -8.90
N THR A 371 12.30 23.03 -9.86
CA THR A 371 11.30 23.33 -10.91
C THR A 371 9.88 23.14 -10.37
N ASP A 372 8.88 23.62 -11.10
CA ASP A 372 7.48 23.40 -10.75
C ASP A 372 7.14 21.90 -10.77
N MET A 373 7.62 21.16 -11.77
CA MET A 373 7.38 19.71 -11.88
C MET A 373 8.02 18.90 -10.75
N GLU A 374 9.22 19.29 -10.35
CA GLU A 374 9.90 18.74 -9.17
C GLU A 374 9.06 18.93 -7.91
N HIS A 375 8.58 20.16 -7.68
CA HIS A 375 7.76 20.49 -6.52
C HIS A 375 6.42 19.75 -6.50
N LYS A 376 5.73 19.59 -7.65
CA LYS A 376 4.47 18.83 -7.70
C LYS A 376 4.66 17.36 -7.34
N TRP A 377 5.74 16.75 -7.82
CA TRP A 377 6.06 15.38 -7.43
C TRP A 377 6.37 15.27 -5.93
N ASP A 378 7.13 16.24 -5.38
CA ASP A 378 7.45 16.30 -3.96
C ASP A 378 6.20 16.51 -3.09
N GLU A 379 5.24 17.34 -3.53
CA GLU A 379 3.95 17.52 -2.85
C GLU A 379 3.13 16.22 -2.84
N ALA A 380 3.15 15.41 -3.91
CA ALA A 380 2.52 14.09 -3.90
C ALA A 380 3.19 13.14 -2.90
N TYR A 381 4.52 13.07 -2.92
CA TYR A 381 5.31 12.28 -1.99
C TYR A 381 5.06 12.67 -0.52
N GLY A 382 5.00 13.97 -0.24
CA GLY A 382 4.70 14.47 1.11
C GLY A 382 3.35 14.01 1.65
N TYR A 383 2.35 13.79 0.79
CA TYR A 383 1.06 13.22 1.21
C TYR A 383 1.09 11.71 1.45
N PHE A 384 1.99 10.96 0.79
CA PHE A 384 2.25 9.56 1.17
C PHE A 384 2.76 9.48 2.61
N GLY A 385 3.61 10.44 3.00
CA GLY A 385 4.01 10.67 4.39
C GLY A 385 5.16 9.79 4.86
N ALA A 386 6.03 9.33 3.96
CA ALA A 386 7.22 8.58 4.30
C ALA A 386 8.38 9.51 4.70
N ALA A 387 9.23 9.06 5.64
CA ALA A 387 10.52 9.66 5.92
C ALA A 387 11.42 9.59 4.67
N ILE A 388 12.41 10.46 4.53
CA ILE A 388 13.29 10.47 3.35
C ILE A 388 14.15 9.21 3.25
N ASN A 389 14.50 8.63 4.40
CA ASN A 389 15.29 7.41 4.57
C ASN A 389 14.41 6.17 4.77
N TYR A 390 13.20 6.16 4.22
CA TYR A 390 12.21 5.10 4.45
C TYR A 390 12.68 3.68 4.14
N LEU A 391 13.57 3.52 3.15
CA LEU A 391 14.13 2.21 2.78
C LEU A 391 15.16 1.69 3.79
N GLU A 392 15.73 2.57 4.62
CA GLU A 392 16.66 2.22 5.70
C GLU A 392 15.95 1.61 6.93
N TYR A 393 14.64 1.37 6.85
CA TYR A 393 13.86 0.76 7.91
C TYR A 393 13.42 -0.63 7.48
N SER A 394 13.37 -1.56 8.44
CA SER A 394 12.50 -2.73 8.35
C SER A 394 11.03 -2.34 8.50
N ASP A 395 10.11 -3.20 8.05
CA ASP A 395 8.69 -2.95 8.24
C ASP A 395 8.30 -2.92 9.73
N ASP A 396 8.96 -3.73 10.57
CA ASP A 396 8.78 -3.73 12.03
C ASP A 396 9.08 -2.35 12.63
N GLU A 397 10.14 -1.70 12.14
CA GLU A 397 10.56 -0.37 12.58
C GLU A 397 9.57 0.71 12.12
N ILE A 398 9.17 0.70 10.84
CA ILE A 398 8.18 1.64 10.31
C ILE A 398 6.85 1.52 11.07
N ALA A 399 6.41 0.30 11.36
CA ALA A 399 5.15 0.04 12.05
C ALA A 399 5.19 0.38 13.56
N GLY A 400 6.36 0.71 14.10
CA GLY A 400 6.55 0.94 15.53
C GLY A 400 6.38 -0.34 16.37
N LYS A 401 6.83 -1.48 15.84
CA LYS A 401 6.63 -2.82 16.43
C LYS A 401 7.92 -3.53 16.84
N GLY A 402 9.03 -2.80 16.89
CA GLY A 402 10.34 -3.28 17.30
C GLY A 402 11.42 -2.92 16.28
N GLY A 403 12.60 -3.51 16.43
CA GLY A 403 13.75 -3.27 15.56
C GLY A 403 14.91 -2.60 16.29
N ARG A 404 15.72 -1.84 15.57
CA ARG A 404 16.83 -1.07 16.16
C ARG A 404 16.28 0.04 17.05
N PRO A 405 16.87 0.31 18.24
CA PRO A 405 16.35 1.29 19.19
C PRO A 405 16.12 2.70 18.61
N GLU A 406 16.93 3.10 17.65
CA GLU A 406 16.86 4.39 16.97
C GLU A 406 15.83 4.46 15.83
N PHE A 407 15.20 3.33 15.47
CA PHE A 407 14.18 3.20 14.42
C PHE A 407 12.84 2.62 14.91
N GLU A 408 12.82 1.91 16.06
CA GLU A 408 11.73 1.02 16.51
C GLU A 408 10.35 1.67 16.74
N ASN A 409 10.26 3.00 16.60
CA ASN A 409 9.07 3.80 16.85
C ASN A 409 8.48 4.46 15.58
N GLY A 410 8.97 4.10 14.39
CA GLY A 410 8.51 4.64 13.11
C GLY A 410 9.10 6.00 12.74
N TYR A 411 10.20 6.40 13.38
CA TYR A 411 10.97 7.61 13.11
C TYR A 411 12.43 7.41 13.52
N ASN A 412 13.34 8.18 12.93
CA ASN A 412 14.79 8.07 13.15
C ASN A 412 15.47 9.43 12.91
N ASP A 413 16.33 9.86 13.85
CA ASP A 413 17.17 11.06 13.72
C ASP A 413 18.35 10.73 12.79
N PHE A 414 18.07 10.77 11.49
CA PHE A 414 18.94 10.23 10.45
C PHE A 414 20.14 11.13 10.20
N ASP A 415 19.96 12.46 10.26
CA ASP A 415 21.06 13.41 10.13
C ASP A 415 21.81 13.68 11.46
N GLY A 416 21.25 13.21 12.58
CA GLY A 416 21.80 13.37 13.93
C GLY A 416 21.74 14.81 14.44
N GLN A 417 20.88 15.66 13.87
CA GLN A 417 20.78 17.08 14.17
C GLN A 417 19.38 17.48 14.68
N ASN A 418 19.36 18.14 15.83
CA ASN A 418 18.16 18.79 16.38
C ASN A 418 16.99 17.85 16.73
N GLY A 419 17.24 16.54 16.82
CA GLY A 419 16.20 15.53 17.08
C GLY A 419 15.33 15.31 15.85
N ILE A 420 14.29 14.49 15.99
CA ILE A 420 13.49 14.01 14.85
C ILE A 420 12.83 15.17 14.09
N ASP A 421 13.26 15.44 12.86
CA ASP A 421 12.64 16.42 11.98
C ASP A 421 11.36 15.86 11.37
N LEU A 422 10.20 16.39 11.76
CA LEU A 422 8.90 15.97 11.22
C LEU A 422 8.81 16.16 9.69
N LYS A 423 9.63 17.02 9.09
CA LYS A 423 9.62 17.25 7.63
C LYS A 423 10.38 16.16 6.85
N SER A 424 11.18 15.32 7.49
CA SER A 424 12.03 14.35 6.77
C SER A 424 12.21 13.01 7.46
N GLU A 425 12.00 12.90 8.76
CA GLU A 425 12.47 11.78 9.58
C GLU A 425 11.34 11.02 10.28
N TYR A 426 10.09 11.39 9.98
CA TYR A 426 8.90 10.85 10.64
C TYR A 426 7.94 10.23 9.64
N ASN A 427 7.49 9.01 9.90
CA ASN A 427 6.50 8.32 9.08
C ASN A 427 5.07 8.66 9.53
N PHE A 428 4.31 9.31 8.65
CA PHE A 428 2.93 9.74 8.84
C PHE A 428 1.92 8.92 8.04
N GLY A 429 0.69 8.86 8.55
CA GLY A 429 -0.48 8.53 7.74
C GLY A 429 -0.39 7.15 7.08
N ASN A 430 -0.39 7.13 5.75
CA ASN A 430 -0.49 5.91 4.96
C ASN A 430 0.83 5.14 4.82
N SER A 431 1.99 5.81 4.88
CA SER A 431 3.30 5.14 4.85
C SER A 431 3.38 4.09 5.97
N GLY A 432 3.12 4.48 7.21
CA GLY A 432 3.10 3.57 8.36
C GLY A 432 2.08 2.42 8.27
N ASN A 433 1.02 2.53 7.45
CA ASN A 433 0.07 1.44 7.26
C ASN A 433 0.55 0.43 6.21
N ALA A 434 1.34 0.85 5.21
CA ALA A 434 1.96 -0.04 4.25
C ALA A 434 2.81 -1.10 4.98
N ALA A 435 3.75 -0.66 5.81
CA ALA A 435 4.60 -1.56 6.58
C ALA A 435 3.81 -2.52 7.50
N LYS A 436 2.71 -2.05 8.13
CA LYS A 436 1.86 -2.95 8.93
C LYS A 436 1.29 -4.11 8.12
N ARG A 437 0.93 -3.87 6.86
CA ARG A 437 0.38 -4.90 5.97
C ARG A 437 1.47 -5.83 5.44
N ASP A 438 2.65 -5.29 5.16
CA ASP A 438 3.82 -6.07 4.74
C ASP A 438 4.27 -7.03 5.85
N ARG A 439 4.38 -6.54 7.10
CA ARG A 439 4.63 -7.37 8.29
C ARG A 439 3.68 -8.55 8.42
N GLY A 440 2.39 -8.33 8.14
CA GLY A 440 1.36 -9.37 8.25
C GLY A 440 1.55 -10.54 7.28
N THR A 441 2.41 -10.38 6.26
CA THR A 441 2.62 -11.40 5.22
C THR A 441 4.05 -11.93 5.16
N LYS A 442 4.97 -11.42 5.99
CA LYS A 442 6.42 -11.75 5.94
C LYS A 442 6.72 -13.25 5.87
N SER A 443 5.90 -14.09 6.51
CA SER A 443 6.09 -15.54 6.56
C SER A 443 5.34 -16.33 5.48
N ASN A 444 4.55 -15.65 4.63
CA ASN A 444 3.74 -16.30 3.59
C ASN A 444 4.62 -16.56 2.35
N ALA A 445 4.15 -17.43 1.44
CA ALA A 445 4.89 -17.77 0.23
C ALA A 445 5.02 -16.60 -0.77
N ASN A 446 4.06 -15.67 -0.74
CA ASN A 446 4.00 -14.48 -1.58
C ASN A 446 3.88 -13.22 -0.70
N PRO A 447 4.92 -12.87 0.07
CA PRO A 447 4.86 -11.70 0.96
C PRO A 447 4.66 -10.41 0.14
N THR A 448 3.98 -9.43 0.73
CA THR A 448 3.86 -8.09 0.18
C THR A 448 4.99 -7.19 0.65
N ASP A 449 5.25 -6.16 -0.14
CA ASP A 449 6.23 -5.11 0.16
C ASP A 449 5.73 -3.79 -0.45
N PHE A 450 4.57 -3.33 0.01
CA PHE A 450 3.94 -2.10 -0.44
C PHE A 450 4.72 -0.86 0.01
N SER A 451 5.36 -0.94 1.18
CA SER A 451 6.21 0.11 1.74
C SER A 451 7.36 0.43 0.77
N ALA A 452 8.23 -0.53 0.45
CA ALA A 452 9.37 -0.29 -0.43
C ALA A 452 8.94 -0.05 -1.87
N ALA A 453 7.93 -0.79 -2.37
CA ALA A 453 7.50 -0.63 -3.76
C ALA A 453 6.96 0.78 -4.07
N ALA A 454 6.19 1.38 -3.16
CA ALA A 454 5.74 2.77 -3.33
C ALA A 454 6.92 3.75 -3.26
N GLN A 455 7.81 3.58 -2.27
CA GLN A 455 8.96 4.46 -2.06
C GLN A 455 9.93 4.47 -3.25
N ILE A 456 10.30 3.28 -3.74
CA ILE A 456 11.20 3.14 -4.89
C ILE A 456 10.56 3.76 -6.15
N ALA A 457 9.25 3.63 -6.33
CA ALA A 457 8.55 4.28 -7.44
C ALA A 457 8.58 5.81 -7.33
N PHE A 458 8.37 6.37 -6.12
CA PHE A 458 8.51 7.82 -5.89
C PHE A 458 9.93 8.33 -6.17
N ILE A 459 10.95 7.63 -5.68
CA ILE A 459 12.36 8.01 -5.91
C ILE A 459 12.68 7.95 -7.41
N ASN A 460 12.34 6.86 -8.09
CA ASN A 460 12.66 6.68 -9.50
C ASN A 460 11.94 7.69 -10.39
N GLY A 461 10.64 7.97 -10.15
CA GLY A 461 9.92 8.99 -10.90
C GLY A 461 10.50 10.39 -10.69
N ARG A 462 10.87 10.73 -9.45
CA ARG A 462 11.54 12.00 -9.13
C ARG A 462 12.92 12.13 -9.79
N ALA A 463 13.65 11.02 -9.90
CA ALA A 463 14.94 10.95 -10.60
C ALA A 463 14.80 11.20 -12.11
N ILE A 464 13.73 10.71 -12.76
CA ILE A 464 13.43 11.02 -14.17
C ILE A 464 13.15 12.52 -14.36
N ILE A 465 12.40 13.14 -13.45
CA ILE A 465 12.16 14.59 -13.49
C ILE A 465 13.47 15.36 -13.33
N ASN A 466 14.29 15.01 -12.33
CA ASN A 466 15.56 15.68 -12.06
C ASN A 466 16.56 15.54 -13.23
N LYS A 467 16.63 14.35 -13.83
CA LYS A 467 17.45 14.06 -15.04
C LYS A 467 17.14 15.01 -16.20
N ASN A 468 15.89 15.46 -16.33
CA ASN A 468 15.41 16.26 -17.44
C ASN A 468 15.21 17.75 -17.10
N VAL A 469 15.72 18.22 -15.96
CA VAL A 469 15.70 19.64 -15.59
C VAL A 469 16.36 20.47 -16.70
N GLY A 470 15.72 21.59 -17.06
CA GLY A 470 16.13 22.45 -18.17
C GLY A 470 15.32 22.24 -19.46
N THR A 471 14.43 21.23 -19.49
CA THR A 471 13.51 20.99 -20.59
C THR A 471 12.12 20.57 -20.09
N ASN A 472 11.07 20.95 -20.82
CA ASN A 472 9.70 20.54 -20.52
C ASN A 472 9.38 19.14 -21.06
N ILE A 473 8.35 18.50 -20.50
CA ILE A 473 8.01 17.10 -20.75
C ILE A 473 7.77 16.77 -22.24
N ASP A 474 7.29 17.73 -23.03
CA ASP A 474 7.09 17.60 -24.49
C ASP A 474 8.41 17.52 -25.28
N GLN A 475 9.52 17.90 -24.65
CA GLN A 475 10.88 17.85 -25.21
C GLN A 475 11.67 16.61 -24.75
N TRP A 476 11.14 15.84 -23.78
CA TRP A 476 11.81 14.64 -23.26
C TRP A 476 11.74 13.48 -24.25
N SER A 477 12.59 12.47 -24.07
CA SER A 477 12.51 11.23 -24.83
C SER A 477 11.17 10.51 -24.59
N ALA A 478 10.72 9.71 -25.57
CA ALA A 478 9.49 8.93 -25.41
C ALA A 478 9.64 7.89 -24.29
N GLU A 479 10.86 7.38 -24.10
CA GLU A 479 11.24 6.47 -23.04
C GLU A 479 11.10 7.14 -21.65
N ASP A 480 11.67 8.33 -21.44
CA ASP A 480 11.57 9.04 -20.16
C ASP A 480 10.12 9.40 -19.81
N GLN A 481 9.33 9.81 -20.81
CA GLN A 481 7.89 10.08 -20.61
C GLN A 481 7.13 8.82 -20.20
N ALA A 482 7.45 7.68 -20.81
CA ALA A 482 6.82 6.41 -20.47
C ALA A 482 7.26 5.90 -19.09
N GLU A 483 8.53 6.04 -18.73
CA GLU A 483 9.06 5.66 -17.43
C GLU A 483 8.46 6.51 -16.30
N LEU A 484 8.36 7.82 -16.49
CA LEU A 484 7.72 8.70 -15.50
C LEU A 484 6.26 8.30 -15.25
N LYS A 485 5.48 8.04 -16.32
CA LYS A 485 4.09 7.58 -16.20
C LYS A 485 3.97 6.22 -15.51
N LYS A 486 4.89 5.30 -15.81
CA LYS A 486 4.98 3.99 -15.16
C LYS A 486 5.23 4.13 -13.66
N TYR A 487 6.20 4.96 -13.25
CA TYR A 487 6.51 5.15 -11.84
C TYR A 487 5.40 5.88 -11.10
N ARG A 488 4.71 6.83 -11.74
CA ARG A 488 3.48 7.42 -11.21
C ARG A 488 2.42 6.36 -10.92
N ASP A 489 2.08 5.54 -11.91
CA ASP A 489 1.07 4.49 -11.75
C ASP A 489 1.45 3.49 -10.65
N GLN A 490 2.74 3.19 -10.51
CA GLN A 490 3.23 2.29 -9.46
C GLN A 490 3.15 2.87 -8.07
N ALA A 491 3.61 4.12 -7.89
CA ALA A 491 3.54 4.79 -6.60
C ALA A 491 2.09 4.84 -6.10
N LEU A 492 1.15 5.23 -6.98
CA LEU A 492 -0.27 5.27 -6.67
C LEU A 492 -0.86 3.88 -6.43
N LEU A 493 -0.51 2.88 -7.24
CA LEU A 493 -1.01 1.51 -7.08
C LEU A 493 -0.57 0.91 -5.74
N TYR A 494 0.70 1.02 -5.36
CA TYR A 494 1.20 0.43 -4.11
C TYR A 494 0.75 1.21 -2.88
N TRP A 495 0.61 2.53 -2.99
CA TRP A 495 -0.07 3.32 -1.97
C TRP A 495 -1.51 2.83 -1.79
N GLU A 496 -2.31 2.72 -2.85
CA GLU A 496 -3.70 2.27 -2.70
C GLU A 496 -3.82 0.80 -2.30
N LYS A 497 -2.92 -0.08 -2.74
CA LYS A 497 -2.84 -1.47 -2.25
C LYS A 497 -2.63 -1.53 -0.73
N SER A 498 -1.80 -0.64 -0.16
CA SER A 498 -1.64 -0.58 1.30
C SER A 498 -2.95 -0.23 2.02
N ILE A 499 -3.75 0.68 1.45
CA ILE A 499 -5.05 1.07 1.97
C ILE A 499 -6.03 -0.11 1.83
N ALA A 500 -6.11 -0.72 0.66
CA ALA A 500 -7.01 -1.82 0.36
C ALA A 500 -6.71 -3.08 1.21
N ALA A 501 -5.44 -3.44 1.40
CA ALA A 501 -5.03 -4.51 2.31
C ALA A 501 -5.38 -4.18 3.77
N THR A 502 -5.33 -2.90 4.15
CA THR A 502 -5.78 -2.44 5.47
C THR A 502 -7.31 -2.58 5.62
N VAL A 503 -8.09 -2.36 4.57
CA VAL A 503 -9.53 -2.66 4.59
C VAL A 503 -9.78 -4.15 4.78
N VAL A 504 -9.05 -5.01 4.06
CA VAL A 504 -9.16 -6.48 4.20
C VAL A 504 -8.83 -6.93 5.63
N HIS A 505 -7.74 -6.43 6.21
CA HIS A 505 -7.37 -6.67 7.61
C HIS A 505 -8.52 -6.31 8.55
N TYR A 506 -9.09 -5.12 8.43
CA TYR A 506 -10.18 -4.73 9.33
C TYR A 506 -11.53 -5.39 9.04
N ILE A 507 -11.75 -5.93 7.82
CA ILE A 507 -12.86 -6.86 7.57
C ILE A 507 -12.64 -8.12 8.43
N ASN A 508 -11.45 -8.71 8.38
CA ASN A 508 -11.11 -9.90 9.16
C ASN A 508 -11.27 -9.63 10.67
N ASP A 509 -10.70 -8.54 11.18
CA ASP A 509 -10.78 -8.17 12.61
C ASP A 509 -12.20 -7.83 13.07
N THR A 510 -13.05 -7.30 12.19
CA THR A 510 -14.47 -7.06 12.50
C THR A 510 -15.23 -8.38 12.62
N ILE A 511 -14.91 -9.34 11.75
CA ILE A 511 -15.54 -10.67 11.74
C ILE A 511 -15.04 -11.54 12.90
N SER A 512 -13.74 -11.51 13.20
CA SER A 512 -13.13 -12.30 14.26
C SER A 512 -11.83 -11.68 14.76
N HIS A 513 -11.79 -11.33 16.04
CA HIS A 513 -10.60 -10.83 16.73
C HIS A 513 -10.73 -11.12 18.23
N GLU A 514 -9.61 -11.40 18.91
CA GLU A 514 -9.61 -11.81 20.32
C GLU A 514 -10.07 -10.72 21.29
N ASP A 515 -9.83 -9.45 20.95
CA ASP A 515 -10.25 -8.28 21.74
C ASP A 515 -11.75 -7.96 21.65
N GLY A 516 -12.46 -8.50 20.64
CA GLY A 516 -13.87 -8.22 20.41
C GLY A 516 -14.27 -8.31 18.93
N ASP A 517 -15.31 -9.09 18.64
CA ASP A 517 -15.86 -9.24 17.29
C ASP A 517 -17.41 -9.17 17.23
N LEU A 518 -17.98 -9.24 16.02
CA LEU A 518 -19.44 -9.19 15.83
C LEU A 518 -20.18 -10.30 16.60
N LYS A 519 -19.57 -11.48 16.81
CA LYS A 519 -20.20 -12.60 17.50
C LYS A 519 -20.23 -12.40 19.01
N ASP A 520 -19.24 -11.71 19.58
CA ASP A 520 -19.30 -11.29 20.98
C ASP A 520 -20.52 -10.40 21.24
N ILE A 521 -20.78 -9.42 20.36
CA ILE A 521 -21.93 -8.52 20.50
C ILE A 521 -23.24 -9.28 20.30
N ALA A 522 -23.31 -10.16 19.30
CA ALA A 522 -24.46 -11.03 19.05
C ALA A 522 -24.78 -11.93 20.25
N GLY A 523 -23.76 -12.38 20.99
CA GLY A 523 -23.91 -13.20 22.18
C GLY A 523 -24.54 -12.48 23.38
N GLY A 524 -24.62 -11.14 23.35
CA GLY A 524 -25.28 -10.31 24.37
C GLY A 524 -24.55 -10.17 25.71
N ALA A 525 -23.48 -10.93 25.95
CA ALA A 525 -22.67 -10.88 27.17
C ALA A 525 -21.30 -10.21 26.93
N TYR A 526 -21.28 -9.10 26.19
CA TYR A 526 -20.06 -8.37 25.84
C TYR A 526 -19.69 -7.30 26.87
N THR A 527 -18.39 -7.00 26.95
CA THR A 527 -17.85 -5.91 27.76
C THR A 527 -17.78 -4.60 26.99
N ALA A 528 -17.59 -3.47 27.69
CA ALA A 528 -17.35 -2.19 27.02
C ALA A 528 -16.11 -2.24 26.12
N GLU A 529 -15.03 -2.93 26.53
CA GLU A 529 -13.83 -3.03 25.70
C GLU A 529 -14.03 -3.87 24.43
N GLN A 530 -14.80 -4.97 24.50
CA GLN A 530 -15.20 -5.71 23.29
C GLN A 530 -16.04 -4.86 22.35
N PHE A 531 -16.99 -4.08 22.89
CA PHE A 531 -17.77 -3.14 22.08
C PHE A 531 -16.88 -2.08 21.43
N TYR A 532 -15.90 -1.52 22.17
CA TYR A 532 -14.96 -0.57 21.62
C TYR A 532 -14.03 -1.18 20.56
N ALA A 533 -13.62 -2.44 20.72
CA ALA A 533 -12.82 -3.14 19.71
C ALA A 533 -13.60 -3.29 18.40
N VAL A 534 -14.85 -3.78 18.46
CA VAL A 534 -15.73 -3.88 17.28
C VAL A 534 -15.95 -2.51 16.63
N ALA A 535 -16.27 -1.49 17.43
CA ALA A 535 -16.50 -0.14 16.91
C ALA A 535 -15.26 0.43 16.21
N LYS A 536 -14.07 0.18 16.77
CA LYS A 536 -12.79 0.58 16.20
C LYS A 536 -12.52 -0.16 14.89
N HIS A 537 -12.56 -1.50 14.88
CA HIS A 537 -12.26 -2.31 13.70
C HIS A 537 -13.18 -1.96 12.54
N TRP A 538 -14.49 -1.88 12.82
CA TRP A 538 -15.47 -1.49 11.80
C TRP A 538 -15.22 -0.08 11.25
N SER A 539 -14.85 0.87 12.12
CA SER A 539 -14.62 2.26 11.73
C SER A 539 -13.32 2.44 10.95
N GLU A 540 -12.26 1.69 11.29
CA GLU A 540 -11.03 1.68 10.49
C GLU A 540 -11.29 1.02 9.12
N MET A 541 -12.01 -0.11 9.07
CA MET A 541 -12.46 -0.73 7.82
C MET A 541 -13.20 0.28 6.93
N LYS A 542 -14.30 0.86 7.45
CA LYS A 542 -15.17 1.74 6.67
C LYS A 542 -14.46 3.02 6.26
N GLY A 543 -13.69 3.62 7.17
CA GLY A 543 -12.97 4.86 6.91
C GLY A 543 -11.91 4.71 5.81
N PHE A 544 -11.16 3.59 5.79
CA PHE A 544 -10.23 3.31 4.70
C PHE A 544 -10.93 2.89 3.41
N ALA A 545 -12.04 2.15 3.49
CA ALA A 545 -12.77 1.69 2.32
C ALA A 545 -13.29 2.85 1.46
N LEU A 546 -13.58 4.00 2.06
CA LEU A 546 -14.02 5.21 1.34
C LEU A 546 -12.93 5.81 0.44
N ASN A 547 -11.66 5.43 0.58
CA ASN A 547 -10.55 6.18 0.01
C ASN A 547 -10.35 5.97 -1.50
N SER A 548 -10.68 4.79 -2.04
CA SER A 548 -10.39 4.46 -3.44
C SER A 548 -11.13 5.36 -4.44
N GLN A 549 -12.26 5.98 -4.04
CA GLN A 549 -12.98 6.91 -4.91
C GLN A 549 -12.18 8.19 -5.24
N PHE A 550 -11.12 8.48 -4.48
CA PHE A 550 -10.26 9.66 -4.63
C PHE A 550 -9.03 9.41 -5.50
N ASN A 551 -8.77 8.17 -5.92
CA ASN A 551 -7.70 7.87 -6.88
C ASN A 551 -8.30 7.64 -8.27
N PRO A 552 -8.06 8.52 -9.27
CA PRO A 552 -8.54 8.32 -10.64
C PRO A 552 -7.93 7.08 -11.32
N HIS A 553 -6.84 6.53 -10.76
CA HIS A 553 -6.18 5.31 -11.23
C HIS A 553 -6.55 4.05 -10.41
N SER A 554 -7.63 4.11 -9.61
CA SER A 554 -8.01 2.98 -8.76
C SER A 554 -8.31 1.70 -9.57
N PRO A 555 -7.83 0.52 -9.13
CA PRO A 555 -8.26 -0.77 -9.68
C PRO A 555 -9.72 -1.11 -9.38
N VAL A 556 -10.36 -0.47 -8.39
CA VAL A 556 -11.76 -0.68 -8.03
C VAL A 556 -12.65 0.17 -8.92
N THR A 557 -13.58 -0.44 -9.66
CA THR A 557 -14.53 0.32 -10.48
C THR A 557 -15.60 1.01 -9.64
N ASP A 558 -16.25 2.05 -10.18
CA ASP A 558 -17.34 2.75 -9.49
C ASP A 558 -18.49 1.79 -9.08
N GLU A 559 -18.79 0.77 -9.90
CA GLU A 559 -19.77 -0.26 -9.56
C GLU A 559 -19.33 -1.14 -8.39
N GLN A 560 -18.07 -1.61 -8.40
CA GLN A 560 -17.51 -2.40 -7.31
C GLN A 560 -17.45 -1.58 -6.02
N PHE A 561 -17.03 -0.32 -6.10
CA PHE A 561 -16.98 0.61 -4.98
C PHE A 561 -18.36 0.78 -4.33
N LYS A 562 -19.39 0.99 -5.14
CA LYS A 562 -20.77 1.08 -4.66
C LYS A 562 -21.24 -0.22 -4.00
N GLU A 563 -20.92 -1.37 -4.59
CA GLU A 563 -21.28 -2.68 -4.03
C GLU A 563 -20.58 -2.94 -2.69
N ILE A 564 -19.29 -2.69 -2.59
CA ILE A 564 -18.50 -2.80 -1.34
C ILE A 564 -19.19 -2.00 -0.22
N HIS A 565 -19.55 -0.75 -0.48
CA HIS A 565 -20.18 0.09 0.55
C HIS A 565 -21.63 -0.27 0.84
N GLN A 566 -22.37 -0.87 -0.10
CA GLN A 566 -23.69 -1.43 0.17
C GLN A 566 -23.61 -2.63 1.11
N LEU A 567 -22.60 -3.48 0.95
CA LEU A 567 -22.34 -4.63 1.81
C LEU A 567 -21.90 -4.20 3.21
N MET A 568 -21.03 -3.19 3.30
CA MET A 568 -20.55 -2.65 4.58
C MET A 568 -21.64 -1.88 5.35
N GLY A 569 -22.48 -1.09 4.66
CA GLY A 569 -23.41 -0.16 5.32
C GLY A 569 -22.70 1.01 6.03
N ASP A 570 -23.46 1.82 6.77
CA ASP A 570 -22.96 3.02 7.47
C ASP A 570 -22.79 2.83 8.99
N ALA A 571 -23.09 1.63 9.50
CA ALA A 571 -22.81 1.17 10.86
C ALA A 571 -22.71 -0.37 10.87
N PRO A 572 -22.03 -0.99 11.86
CA PRO A 572 -22.05 -2.43 12.00
C PRO A 572 -23.46 -2.95 12.28
N LYS A 573 -23.84 -4.10 11.72
CA LYS A 573 -25.09 -4.79 12.08
C LYS A 573 -24.86 -5.59 13.35
N LEU A 574 -25.36 -5.11 14.49
CA LEU A 574 -25.09 -5.68 15.82
C LEU A 574 -26.24 -6.53 16.39
N ALA A 575 -27.41 -6.52 15.75
CA ALA A 575 -28.52 -7.39 16.14
C ALA A 575 -28.17 -8.86 15.84
N ALA A 576 -28.37 -9.74 16.82
CA ALA A 576 -27.96 -11.15 16.73
C ALA A 576 -28.55 -11.88 15.51
N ALA A 577 -29.77 -11.51 15.09
CA ALA A 577 -30.42 -12.09 13.92
C ALA A 577 -29.79 -11.71 12.57
N ASP A 578 -29.01 -10.62 12.53
CA ASP A 578 -28.42 -10.06 11.32
C ASP A 578 -26.93 -10.39 11.16
N VAL A 579 -26.24 -10.77 12.25
CA VAL A 579 -24.78 -10.91 12.29
C VAL A 579 -24.26 -11.95 11.28
N ASP A 580 -24.85 -13.13 11.19
CA ASP A 580 -24.36 -14.17 10.25
C ASP A 580 -24.48 -13.72 8.79
N ALA A 581 -25.59 -13.06 8.44
CA ALA A 581 -25.77 -12.50 7.10
C ALA A 581 -24.80 -11.34 6.84
N TYR A 582 -24.52 -10.53 7.86
CA TYR A 582 -23.60 -9.42 7.75
C TYR A 582 -22.15 -9.87 7.59
N ILE A 583 -21.71 -10.92 8.28
CA ILE A 583 -20.40 -11.54 8.06
C ILE A 583 -20.26 -11.96 6.60
N ALA A 584 -21.28 -12.62 6.04
CA ALA A 584 -21.26 -13.01 4.62
C ALA A 584 -21.20 -11.79 3.67
N ASP A 585 -21.85 -10.68 4.01
CA ASP A 585 -21.74 -9.42 3.26
C ASP A 585 -20.30 -8.88 3.30
N LEU A 586 -19.66 -8.88 4.48
CA LEU A 586 -18.28 -8.42 4.66
C LEU A 586 -17.26 -9.31 3.94
N GLU A 587 -17.42 -10.63 4.00
CA GLU A 587 -16.58 -11.58 3.25
C GLU A 587 -16.69 -11.34 1.74
N LYS A 588 -17.89 -11.06 1.24
CA LYS A 588 -18.09 -10.70 -0.17
C LYS A 588 -17.40 -9.38 -0.53
N ALA A 589 -17.46 -8.38 0.36
CA ALA A 589 -16.74 -7.12 0.15
C ALA A 589 -15.21 -7.35 0.09
N ARG A 590 -14.68 -8.20 0.98
CA ARG A 590 -13.28 -8.64 0.98
C ARG A 590 -12.89 -9.29 -0.34
N ASP A 591 -13.72 -10.18 -0.87
CA ASP A 591 -13.45 -10.90 -2.13
C ASP A 591 -13.40 -9.94 -3.33
N ILE A 592 -14.30 -8.94 -3.38
CA ILE A 592 -14.29 -7.91 -4.43
C ILE A 592 -12.97 -7.12 -4.38
N ILE A 593 -12.55 -6.70 -3.19
CA ILE A 593 -11.30 -5.96 -3.00
C ILE A 593 -10.10 -6.84 -3.39
N ALA A 594 -10.02 -8.07 -2.88
CA ALA A 594 -8.94 -9.00 -3.19
C ALA A 594 -8.81 -9.24 -4.69
N GLN A 595 -9.93 -9.39 -5.40
CA GLN A 595 -9.95 -9.56 -6.85
C GLN A 595 -9.47 -8.29 -7.58
N ALA A 596 -9.94 -7.10 -7.20
CA ALA A 596 -9.60 -5.84 -7.86
C ALA A 596 -8.09 -5.55 -7.79
N TYR A 597 -7.45 -5.84 -6.65
CA TYR A 597 -6.02 -5.61 -6.44
C TYR A 597 -5.12 -6.80 -6.76
N ASN A 598 -5.72 -7.95 -7.13
CA ASN A 598 -5.03 -9.21 -7.35
C ASN A 598 -4.17 -9.61 -6.14
N PHE A 599 -4.77 -9.60 -4.95
CA PHE A 599 -4.11 -10.04 -3.73
C PHE A 599 -4.00 -11.57 -3.66
N ASP A 600 -2.91 -12.04 -3.06
CA ASP A 600 -2.72 -13.46 -2.78
C ASP A 600 -3.74 -13.94 -1.74
N ALA A 601 -4.31 -15.12 -1.96
CA ALA A 601 -5.38 -15.65 -1.12
C ALA A 601 -4.93 -15.97 0.32
N ASP A 602 -3.68 -16.38 0.51
CA ASP A 602 -3.10 -16.65 1.83
C ASP A 602 -2.93 -15.33 2.60
N ASN A 603 -2.43 -14.29 1.93
CA ASN A 603 -2.35 -12.95 2.51
C ASN A 603 -3.73 -12.41 2.92
N VAL A 604 -4.74 -12.55 2.05
CA VAL A 604 -6.12 -12.10 2.32
C VAL A 604 -6.71 -12.80 3.55
N ALA A 605 -6.44 -14.09 3.71
CA ALA A 605 -6.94 -14.88 4.84
C ALA A 605 -6.26 -14.53 6.17
N ASN A 606 -4.96 -14.18 6.14
CA ASN A 606 -4.14 -13.97 7.33
C ASN A 606 -3.99 -12.50 7.73
N TRP A 607 -4.47 -11.57 6.92
CA TRP A 607 -4.28 -10.14 7.16
C TRP A 607 -5.02 -9.60 8.36
#